data_AF-A0A1A7R9Z2-F1
#
_entry.id   AF-A0A1A7R9Z2-F1
#
_cell.length_a   1.000
_cell.length_b   1.000
_cell.length_c   1.000
_cell.angle_alpha   90.00
_cell.angle_beta   90.00
_cell.angle_gamma   90.00
#
_symmetry.space_group_name_H-M   'P 1'
#
loop_
_entity.id
_entity.type
_entity.pdbx_description
1 polymer ?
#
loop_
_entity_poly.entity_id
_entity_poly.type
_entity_poly.pdbx_seq_one_letter_code
_entity_poly.pdbx_strand_id
1 'polypeptide(L)'
;MQHKVMVSLCLVFLIGCTPKEKSYIPQEGDLVTWKQNPQLIVKAKLGLRREHIPDQFDYEFYRPAREHYLGQFPIDYTPEKFEPIAQQEADSLPMPDSNRQLQFDLKLSNLDFQATDGYLPDHDDQVRVRIEGLTIDMRAEKLDTYKTFLQRKEFFKKNSKFEKYGLTCYPKKVADNFYGCYGKSKEQDVAGVLLDVVALENTVDNRFVQIRGESYEPNKYGGIWVQWETNLNNWDKWQEIDSAIWRLLGTWNSAPSPQKLTK
;
A
#
# COMPACT_ATOMS: atom_id res chain seq x y z
N MET A 1 12.44 -51.84 -63.57
CA MET A 1 11.99 -50.49 -63.18
C MET A 1 11.73 -50.50 -61.69
N GLN A 2 12.63 -49.89 -60.90
CA GLN A 2 12.54 -49.83 -59.44
C GLN A 2 11.86 -48.51 -59.05
N HIS A 3 10.73 -48.57 -58.35
CA HIS A 3 10.18 -47.42 -57.64
C HIS A 3 10.73 -47.41 -56.21
N LYS A 4 11.61 -46.44 -55.93
CA LYS A 4 11.99 -46.08 -54.56
C LYS A 4 11.00 -45.02 -54.07
N VAL A 5 10.13 -45.42 -53.15
CA VAL A 5 9.28 -44.49 -52.38
C VAL A 5 10.15 -43.91 -51.26
N MET A 6 10.40 -42.61 -51.33
CA MET A 6 11.13 -41.85 -50.31
C MET A 6 10.14 -41.44 -49.23
N VAL A 7 10.18 -42.13 -48.07
CA VAL A 7 9.37 -41.75 -46.90
C VAL A 7 10.09 -40.61 -46.19
N SER A 8 9.52 -39.40 -46.31
CA SER A 8 9.99 -38.20 -45.63
C SER A 8 9.67 -38.32 -44.13
N LEU A 9 10.72 -38.33 -43.30
CA LEU A 9 10.63 -38.39 -41.85
C LEU A 9 10.29 -36.98 -41.32
N CYS A 10 9.01 -36.71 -41.06
CA CYS A 10 8.59 -35.50 -40.35
C CYS A 10 9.07 -35.57 -38.90
N LEU A 11 10.16 -34.86 -38.59
CA LEU A 11 10.54 -34.51 -37.22
C LEU A 11 9.51 -33.53 -36.66
N VAL A 12 8.53 -34.05 -35.93
CA VAL A 12 7.67 -33.26 -35.06
C VAL A 12 8.53 -32.79 -33.88
N PHE A 13 8.92 -31.53 -33.88
CA PHE A 13 9.46 -30.86 -32.70
C PHE A 13 8.35 -30.84 -31.63
N LEU A 14 8.37 -31.86 -30.76
CA LEU A 14 7.69 -31.83 -29.48
C LEU A 14 8.40 -30.77 -28.62
N ILE A 15 7.99 -29.51 -28.78
CA ILE A 15 8.24 -28.46 -27.81
C ILE A 15 7.45 -28.88 -26.58
N GLY A 16 8.08 -29.69 -25.73
CA GLY A 16 7.54 -30.07 -24.44
C GLY A 16 7.19 -28.80 -23.68
N CYS A 17 5.93 -28.67 -23.28
CA CYS A 17 5.54 -27.72 -22.26
C CYS A 17 6.36 -28.03 -21.02
N THR A 18 7.41 -27.25 -20.75
CA THR A 18 8.03 -27.25 -19.44
C THR A 18 6.93 -26.88 -18.44
N PRO A 19 6.66 -27.72 -17.43
CA PRO A 19 5.71 -27.36 -16.40
C PRO A 19 6.21 -26.04 -15.78
N LYS A 20 5.37 -24.99 -15.84
CA LYS A 20 5.65 -23.73 -15.17
C LYS A 20 6.03 -24.06 -13.73
N GLU A 21 7.28 -23.79 -13.39
CA GLU A 21 7.80 -23.96 -12.04
C GLU A 21 6.82 -23.28 -11.08
N LYS A 22 6.33 -24.01 -10.07
CA LYS A 22 5.41 -23.43 -9.09
C LYS A 22 6.18 -22.32 -8.37
N SER A 23 5.78 -21.07 -8.63
CA SER A 23 6.37 -19.91 -7.99
C SER A 23 6.27 -20.06 -6.46
N TYR A 24 7.38 -19.90 -5.77
CA TYR A 24 7.40 -19.87 -4.30
C TYR A 24 6.46 -18.79 -3.78
N ILE A 25 5.64 -19.12 -2.78
CA ILE A 25 4.75 -18.17 -2.10
C ILE A 25 5.43 -17.80 -0.78
N PRO A 26 5.81 -16.53 -0.58
CA PRO A 26 6.40 -16.07 0.68
C PRO A 26 5.52 -16.36 1.89
N GLN A 27 6.13 -16.82 2.97
CA GLN A 27 5.51 -17.22 4.23
C GLN A 27 5.92 -16.29 5.37
N GLU A 28 5.20 -16.34 6.49
CA GLU A 28 5.57 -15.65 7.71
C GLU A 28 7.01 -16.00 8.13
N GLY A 29 7.77 -14.99 8.55
CA GLY A 29 9.18 -15.11 8.94
C GLY A 29 10.18 -15.02 7.78
N ASP A 30 9.74 -15.16 6.53
CA ASP A 30 10.63 -15.00 5.37
C ASP A 30 11.20 -13.58 5.30
N LEU A 31 12.48 -13.47 4.96
CA LEU A 31 13.10 -12.21 4.61
C LEU A 31 12.84 -11.90 3.14
N VAL A 32 12.19 -10.76 2.86
CA VAL A 32 11.93 -10.28 1.50
C VAL A 32 12.67 -8.99 1.21
N THR A 33 12.97 -8.77 -0.07
CA THR A 33 13.45 -7.49 -0.60
C THR A 33 12.58 -7.10 -1.79
N TRP A 34 11.72 -6.09 -1.62
CA TRP A 34 10.76 -5.66 -2.63
C TRP A 34 10.96 -4.18 -2.99
N LYS A 35 11.14 -3.90 -4.28
CA LYS A 35 11.21 -2.52 -4.77
C LYS A 35 9.79 -2.00 -4.98
N GLN A 36 9.51 -0.82 -4.41
CA GLN A 36 8.32 -0.02 -4.71
C GLN A 36 8.67 1.06 -5.73
N ASN A 37 9.81 1.73 -5.52
CA ASN A 37 10.44 2.64 -6.48
C ASN A 37 11.95 2.74 -6.15
N PRO A 38 12.78 3.48 -6.93
CA PRO A 38 14.23 3.53 -6.67
C PRO A 38 14.64 4.08 -5.29
N GLN A 39 13.77 4.83 -4.60
CA GLN A 39 14.01 5.42 -3.29
C GLN A 39 13.17 4.77 -2.16
N LEU A 40 12.33 3.79 -2.50
CA LEU A 40 11.60 2.95 -1.55
C LEU A 40 11.80 1.49 -1.92
N ILE A 41 12.73 0.84 -1.21
CA ILE A 41 12.98 -0.59 -1.33
C ILE A 41 12.79 -1.17 0.05
N VAL A 42 11.81 -2.04 0.20
CA VAL A 42 11.48 -2.68 1.47
C VAL A 42 12.33 -3.91 1.64
N LYS A 43 13.06 -3.99 2.76
CA LYS A 43 13.68 -5.21 3.24
C LYS A 43 13.19 -5.51 4.64
N ALA A 44 12.46 -6.62 4.80
CA ALA A 44 11.74 -6.92 6.03
C ALA A 44 11.46 -8.41 6.18
N LYS A 45 11.28 -8.84 7.44
CA LYS A 45 10.67 -10.14 7.75
C LYS A 45 9.16 -10.04 7.60
N LEU A 46 8.56 -11.01 6.92
CA LEU A 46 7.12 -11.09 6.76
C LEU A 46 6.43 -11.42 8.07
N GLY A 47 5.33 -10.73 8.35
CA GLY A 47 4.37 -11.12 9.37
C GLY A 47 3.34 -12.12 8.82
N LEU A 48 2.30 -12.36 9.60
CA LEU A 48 1.21 -13.26 9.23
C LEU A 48 0.56 -12.80 7.92
N ARG A 49 0.43 -13.74 6.97
CA ARG A 49 -0.19 -13.50 5.66
C ARG A 49 -1.70 -13.36 5.82
N ARG A 50 -2.32 -12.55 4.96
CA ARG A 50 -3.79 -12.44 4.89
C ARG A 50 -4.42 -13.69 4.28
N GLU A 51 -5.63 -13.99 4.69
CA GLU A 51 -6.46 -15.05 4.09
C GLU A 51 -7.06 -14.56 2.78
N HIS A 52 -7.10 -15.45 1.79
CA HIS A 52 -7.70 -15.15 0.50
C HIS A 52 -9.19 -15.45 0.53
N ILE A 53 -10.01 -14.49 0.10
CA ILE A 53 -11.44 -14.71 -0.16
C ILE A 53 -11.59 -15.14 -1.62
N PRO A 54 -12.04 -16.38 -1.90
CA PRO A 54 -12.15 -16.87 -3.26
C PRO A 54 -13.08 -16.02 -4.12
N ASP A 55 -12.64 -15.71 -5.34
CA ASP A 55 -13.40 -15.02 -6.38
C ASP A 55 -13.52 -15.87 -7.65
N GLN A 56 -14.60 -15.67 -8.40
CA GLN A 56 -14.85 -16.41 -9.64
C GLN A 56 -13.72 -16.25 -10.69
N PHE A 57 -12.89 -15.21 -10.58
CA PHE A 57 -11.77 -14.94 -11.49
C PHE A 57 -10.37 -15.18 -10.89
N ASP A 58 -10.26 -15.91 -9.78
CA ASP A 58 -8.96 -16.19 -9.12
C ASP A 58 -7.91 -16.79 -10.05
N TYR A 59 -8.34 -17.69 -10.95
CA TYR A 59 -7.43 -18.33 -11.90
C TYR A 59 -6.73 -17.30 -12.81
N GLU A 60 -7.35 -16.15 -13.08
CA GLU A 60 -6.78 -15.07 -13.89
C GLU A 60 -5.93 -14.09 -13.05
N PHE A 61 -6.42 -13.71 -11.87
CA PHE A 61 -5.87 -12.56 -11.13
C PHE A 61 -5.16 -12.91 -9.82
N TYR A 62 -5.55 -13.99 -9.13
CA TYR A 62 -4.95 -14.34 -7.85
C TYR A 62 -3.53 -14.90 -8.04
N ARG A 63 -2.54 -14.15 -7.53
CA ARG A 63 -1.10 -14.42 -7.71
C ARG A 63 -0.34 -14.18 -6.39
N PRO A 64 -0.58 -15.00 -5.35
CA PRO A 64 -0.05 -14.77 -3.99
C PRO A 64 1.48 -14.68 -3.95
N ALA A 65 2.17 -15.44 -4.81
CA ALA A 65 3.63 -15.42 -4.94
C ALA A 65 4.22 -14.07 -5.37
N ARG A 66 3.39 -13.15 -5.86
CA ARG A 66 3.80 -11.84 -6.38
C ARG A 66 3.20 -10.69 -5.60
N GLU A 67 2.52 -10.97 -4.49
CA GLU A 67 1.95 -9.94 -3.64
C GLU A 67 3.03 -9.31 -2.77
N HIS A 68 3.06 -7.97 -2.73
CA HIS A 68 3.88 -7.22 -1.79
C HIS A 68 3.11 -6.91 -0.51
N TYR A 69 2.46 -7.92 0.10
CA TYR A 69 1.81 -7.80 1.41
C TYR A 69 2.78 -8.26 2.50
N LEU A 70 3.22 -7.34 3.35
CA LEU A 70 4.22 -7.59 4.38
C LEU A 70 3.67 -8.37 5.58
N GLY A 71 2.37 -8.27 5.85
CA GLY A 71 1.73 -8.90 6.99
C GLY A 71 0.91 -7.93 7.82
N GLN A 72 0.38 -8.46 8.92
CA GLN A 72 -0.35 -7.73 9.94
C GLN A 72 0.54 -7.52 11.17
N PHE A 73 0.63 -6.30 11.68
CA PHE A 73 1.53 -5.93 12.77
C PHE A 73 0.79 -5.12 13.86
N PRO A 74 1.12 -5.27 15.16
CA PRO A 74 0.71 -4.31 16.17
C PRO A 74 1.15 -2.87 15.83
N ILE A 75 0.37 -1.86 16.22
CA ILE A 75 0.70 -0.46 15.92
C ILE A 75 2.06 -0.01 16.50
N ASP A 76 2.48 -0.61 17.61
CA ASP A 76 3.76 -0.38 18.30
C ASP A 76 4.88 -1.34 17.85
N TYR A 77 4.62 -2.19 16.84
CA TYR A 77 5.59 -3.15 16.32
C TYR A 77 6.89 -2.47 15.90
N THR A 78 8.02 -2.92 16.44
CA THR A 78 9.36 -2.43 16.08
C THR A 78 10.07 -3.49 15.23
N PRO A 79 10.17 -3.31 13.90
CA PRO A 79 10.83 -4.27 13.04
C PRO A 79 12.36 -4.22 13.17
N GLU A 80 13.00 -5.32 12.77
CA GLU A 80 14.44 -5.34 12.52
C GLU A 80 14.79 -4.35 11.40
N LYS A 81 15.84 -3.54 11.63
CA LYS A 81 16.38 -2.64 10.62
C LYS A 81 17.51 -3.34 9.88
N PHE A 82 17.41 -3.37 8.54
CA PHE A 82 18.44 -3.92 7.68
C PHE A 82 19.31 -2.81 7.09
N GLU A 83 20.56 -3.14 6.79
CA GLU A 83 21.45 -2.24 6.07
C GLU A 83 20.94 -1.96 4.65
N PRO A 84 21.19 -0.75 4.11
CA PRO A 84 20.88 -0.43 2.71
C PRO A 84 21.52 -1.43 1.75
N ILE A 85 20.78 -1.81 0.71
CA ILE A 85 21.30 -2.70 -0.32
C ILE A 85 22.23 -1.94 -1.29
N ALA A 86 23.06 -2.68 -2.02
CA ALA A 86 23.93 -2.09 -3.04
C ALA A 86 23.11 -1.54 -4.22
N GLN A 87 23.63 -0.51 -4.90
CA GLN A 87 22.95 0.08 -6.07
C GLN A 87 22.69 -0.96 -7.17
N GLN A 88 23.65 -1.85 -7.43
CA GLN A 88 23.49 -2.91 -8.43
C GLN A 88 22.37 -3.90 -8.08
N GLU A 89 22.27 -4.28 -6.79
CA GLU A 89 21.17 -5.11 -6.30
C GLU A 89 19.85 -4.37 -6.45
N ALA A 90 19.80 -3.11 -6.01
CA ALA A 90 18.63 -2.26 -6.16
C ALA A 90 18.18 -2.20 -7.62
N ASP A 91 19.06 -1.91 -8.57
CA ASP A 91 18.73 -1.79 -10.00
C ASP A 91 18.18 -3.10 -10.58
N SER A 92 18.63 -4.25 -10.08
CA SER A 92 18.19 -5.58 -10.54
C SER A 92 16.79 -5.98 -10.07
N LEU A 93 16.27 -5.37 -8.99
CA LEU A 93 14.95 -5.71 -8.45
C LEU A 93 13.83 -5.24 -9.41
N PRO A 94 12.79 -6.08 -9.64
CA PRO A 94 11.67 -5.71 -10.49
C PRO A 94 10.85 -4.58 -9.85
N MET A 95 10.26 -3.72 -10.68
CA MET A 95 9.22 -2.77 -10.23
C MET A 95 7.95 -3.53 -9.85
N PRO A 96 7.12 -2.99 -8.93
CA PRO A 96 5.85 -3.61 -8.61
C PRO A 96 4.89 -3.49 -9.79
N ASP A 97 4.05 -4.50 -10.01
CA ASP A 97 2.92 -4.37 -10.93
C ASP A 97 1.90 -3.37 -10.36
N SER A 98 1.09 -2.75 -11.22
CA SER A 98 0.10 -1.73 -10.81
C SER A 98 -0.85 -2.21 -9.69
N ASN A 99 -1.17 -3.50 -9.67
CA ASN A 99 -2.05 -4.10 -8.67
C ASN A 99 -1.29 -4.74 -7.49
N ARG A 100 0.04 -4.63 -7.45
CA ARG A 100 0.93 -5.34 -6.50
C ARG A 100 1.85 -4.37 -5.77
N GLN A 101 1.26 -3.23 -5.46
CA GLN A 101 1.84 -2.18 -4.64
C GLN A 101 2.01 -2.67 -3.19
N LEU A 102 2.99 -2.12 -2.49
CA LEU A 102 3.28 -2.48 -1.10
C LEU A 102 2.06 -2.29 -0.20
N GLN A 103 1.74 -3.31 0.59
CA GLN A 103 0.63 -3.34 1.53
C GLN A 103 1.04 -3.96 2.86
N PHE A 104 0.39 -3.52 3.93
CA PHE A 104 0.48 -4.13 5.25
C PHE A 104 -0.70 -3.66 6.10
N ASP A 105 -0.96 -4.36 7.20
CA ASP A 105 -2.01 -3.97 8.13
C ASP A 105 -1.43 -3.64 9.50
N LEU A 106 -2.11 -2.72 10.20
CA LEU A 106 -1.87 -2.45 11.61
C LEU A 106 -3.04 -2.96 12.46
N LYS A 107 -2.72 -3.48 13.64
CA LYS A 107 -3.67 -3.80 14.71
C LYS A 107 -3.60 -2.69 15.77
N LEU A 108 -4.73 -2.04 16.01
CA LEU A 108 -4.85 -0.99 17.02
C LEU A 108 -5.16 -1.51 18.43
N SER A 109 -5.43 -2.81 18.54
CA SER A 109 -5.63 -3.51 19.80
C SER A 109 -4.89 -4.85 19.78
N ASN A 110 -4.81 -5.49 20.95
CA ASN A 110 -4.21 -6.81 21.12
C ASN A 110 -5.18 -7.94 20.74
N LEU A 111 -6.36 -7.63 20.19
CA LEU A 111 -7.31 -8.65 19.75
C LEU A 111 -6.74 -9.39 18.55
N ASP A 112 -6.91 -10.70 18.53
CA ASP A 112 -6.58 -11.51 17.37
C ASP A 112 -7.73 -11.52 16.37
N PHE A 113 -7.40 -11.08 15.16
CA PHE A 113 -8.26 -11.18 14.00
C PHE A 113 -7.37 -11.42 12.78
N GLN A 114 -7.87 -12.25 11.86
CA GLN A 114 -7.15 -12.57 10.65
C GLN A 114 -7.54 -11.58 9.55
N ALA A 115 -6.54 -10.92 8.96
CA ALA A 115 -6.78 -10.06 7.80
C ALA A 115 -7.14 -10.92 6.58
N THR A 116 -8.01 -10.39 5.73
CA THR A 116 -8.31 -10.94 4.40
C THR A 116 -7.81 -10.03 3.28
N ASP A 117 -7.80 -10.53 2.05
CA ASP A 117 -7.61 -9.73 0.83
C ASP A 117 -8.91 -9.12 0.27
N GLY A 118 -9.99 -9.15 1.05
CA GLY A 118 -11.26 -8.50 0.69
C GLY A 118 -11.16 -6.99 0.54
N TYR A 119 -12.27 -6.33 0.20
CA TYR A 119 -12.27 -4.89 -0.07
C TYR A 119 -12.29 -3.99 1.17
N LEU A 120 -12.66 -4.50 2.33
CA LEU A 120 -12.96 -3.71 3.52
C LEU A 120 -12.24 -4.26 4.74
N PRO A 121 -11.87 -3.42 5.72
CA PRO A 121 -11.37 -3.89 7.00
C PRO A 121 -12.24 -5.01 7.59
N ASP A 122 -11.60 -6.10 8.00
CA ASP A 122 -12.18 -7.31 8.60
C ASP A 122 -12.56 -7.11 10.07
N HIS A 123 -11.95 -6.12 10.71
CA HIS A 123 -12.13 -5.82 12.13
C HIS A 123 -12.05 -4.31 12.38
N ASP A 124 -12.78 -3.85 13.40
CA ASP A 124 -12.83 -2.43 13.76
C ASP A 124 -11.46 -1.87 14.10
N ASP A 125 -10.60 -2.64 14.75
CA ASP A 125 -9.22 -2.26 15.10
C ASP A 125 -8.18 -2.49 13.98
N GLN A 126 -8.60 -2.84 12.76
CA GLN A 126 -7.68 -2.97 11.63
C GLN A 126 -7.46 -1.62 10.95
N VAL A 127 -6.21 -1.36 10.59
CA VAL A 127 -5.86 -0.33 9.60
C VAL A 127 -5.20 -1.01 8.43
N ARG A 128 -5.81 -0.89 7.26
CA ARG A 128 -5.23 -1.41 6.01
C ARG A 128 -4.41 -0.33 5.35
N VAL A 129 -3.16 -0.61 5.03
CA VAL A 129 -2.24 0.38 4.46
C VAL A 129 -1.80 -0.06 3.06
N ARG A 130 -1.82 0.88 2.12
CA ARG A 130 -1.34 0.71 0.76
C ARG A 130 -0.42 1.87 0.38
N ILE A 131 0.70 1.55 -0.25
CA ILE A 131 1.68 2.53 -0.71
C ILE A 131 1.77 2.48 -2.23
N GLU A 132 1.46 3.58 -2.89
CA GLU A 132 1.54 3.71 -4.34
C GLU A 132 2.56 4.79 -4.74
N GLY A 133 2.93 4.81 -6.02
CA GLY A 133 3.67 5.94 -6.58
C GLY A 133 2.72 7.09 -6.91
N LEU A 134 3.17 8.34 -6.71
CA LEU A 134 2.41 9.49 -7.20
C LEU A 134 2.26 9.45 -8.72
N THR A 135 1.15 10.00 -9.24
CA THR A 135 0.96 10.19 -10.68
C THR A 135 1.99 11.18 -11.23
N ILE A 136 2.20 11.16 -12.56
CA ILE A 136 3.15 12.07 -13.23
C ILE A 136 2.80 13.53 -12.92
N ASP A 137 1.51 13.88 -13.01
CA ASP A 137 1.04 15.26 -12.80
C ASP A 137 1.28 15.72 -11.35
N MET A 138 0.97 14.86 -10.37
CA MET A 138 1.21 15.17 -8.95
C MET A 138 2.70 15.40 -8.66
N ARG A 139 3.59 14.64 -9.30
CA ARG A 139 5.05 14.84 -9.17
C ARG A 139 5.49 16.14 -9.84
N ALA A 140 5.00 16.41 -11.04
CA ALA A 140 5.33 17.62 -11.80
C ALA A 140 4.93 18.90 -11.03
N GLU A 141 3.75 18.88 -10.41
CA GLU A 141 3.23 20.00 -9.61
C GLU A 141 3.77 20.05 -8.17
N LYS A 142 4.53 19.02 -7.76
CA LYS A 142 4.96 18.81 -6.36
C LYS A 142 3.77 18.94 -5.41
N LEU A 143 2.68 18.25 -5.75
CA LEU A 143 1.43 18.31 -5.03
C LEU A 143 1.52 17.45 -3.76
N ASP A 144 1.73 18.11 -2.63
CA ASP A 144 1.72 17.48 -1.31
C ASP A 144 0.32 17.46 -0.69
N THR A 145 0.16 16.71 0.40
CA THR A 145 -1.12 16.56 1.10
C THR A 145 -1.79 17.89 1.46
N TYR A 146 -1.01 18.88 1.92
CA TYR A 146 -1.56 20.16 2.32
C TYR A 146 -2.07 20.97 1.13
N LYS A 147 -1.31 20.98 0.02
CA LYS A 147 -1.76 21.62 -1.23
C LYS A 147 -3.01 20.94 -1.77
N THR A 148 -3.07 19.61 -1.78
CA THR A 148 -4.27 18.86 -2.16
C THR A 148 -5.47 19.26 -1.30
N PHE A 149 -5.28 19.37 0.01
CA PHE A 149 -6.34 19.82 0.91
C PHE A 149 -6.84 21.24 0.59
N LEU A 150 -5.93 22.17 0.27
CA LEU A 150 -6.29 23.52 -0.14
C LEU A 150 -7.07 23.55 -1.46
N GLN A 151 -6.71 22.72 -2.44
CA GLN A 151 -7.41 22.59 -3.72
C GLN A 151 -8.82 22.00 -3.53
N ARG A 152 -9.01 21.06 -2.60
CA ARG A 152 -10.31 20.44 -2.33
C ARG A 152 -11.31 21.35 -1.59
N LYS A 153 -10.96 22.59 -1.25
CA LYS A 153 -11.85 23.54 -0.55
C LYS A 153 -13.19 23.77 -1.25
N GLU A 154 -13.25 23.62 -2.57
CA GLU A 154 -14.50 23.76 -3.32
C GLU A 154 -15.52 22.65 -3.03
N PHE A 155 -15.10 21.49 -2.51
CA PHE A 155 -15.99 20.39 -2.14
C PHE A 155 -16.53 20.52 -0.72
N PHE A 156 -16.06 21.51 0.04
CA PHE A 156 -16.44 21.74 1.43
C PHE A 156 -17.53 22.80 1.54
N LYS A 157 -18.39 22.66 2.56
CA LYS A 157 -19.35 23.71 2.91
C LYS A 157 -18.59 24.95 3.37
N LYS A 158 -19.07 26.13 2.96
CA LYS A 158 -18.43 27.42 3.31
C LYS A 158 -18.69 27.73 4.78
N ASN A 159 -17.72 28.37 5.44
CA ASN A 159 -17.81 28.84 6.83
C ASN A 159 -18.21 27.77 7.86
N SER A 160 -17.96 26.49 7.56
CA SER A 160 -18.31 25.34 8.41
C SER A 160 -17.08 24.61 8.93
N LYS A 161 -15.95 25.33 9.08
CA LYS A 161 -14.73 24.78 9.65
C LYS A 161 -14.99 24.37 11.10
N PHE A 162 -14.51 23.20 11.49
CA PHE A 162 -14.42 22.79 12.89
C PHE A 162 -13.10 22.05 13.15
N GLU A 163 -12.72 21.92 14.43
CA GLU A 163 -11.55 21.14 14.83
C GLU A 163 -12.03 19.88 15.56
N LYS A 164 -11.40 18.73 15.28
CA LYS A 164 -11.68 17.48 15.98
C LYS A 164 -10.42 16.62 16.03
N TYR A 165 -10.05 16.14 17.23
CA TYR A 165 -8.83 15.33 17.44
C TYR A 165 -7.54 15.97 16.88
N GLY A 166 -7.46 17.29 16.88
CA GLY A 166 -6.32 18.02 16.29
C GLY A 166 -6.33 18.12 14.75
N LEU A 167 -7.44 17.74 14.11
CA LEU A 167 -7.67 17.89 12.67
C LEU A 167 -8.53 19.11 12.39
N THR A 168 -8.17 19.84 11.33
CA THR A 168 -9.05 20.86 10.74
C THR A 168 -10.01 20.20 9.76
N CYS A 169 -11.30 20.23 10.07
CA CYS A 169 -12.35 19.51 9.36
C CYS A 169 -13.40 20.44 8.73
N TYR A 170 -14.02 19.93 7.67
CA TYR A 170 -15.16 20.55 7.02
C TYR A 170 -16.18 19.48 6.61
N PRO A 171 -17.48 19.71 6.82
CA PRO A 171 -18.52 18.97 6.12
C PRO A 171 -18.37 19.12 4.61
N LYS A 172 -18.47 18.02 3.89
CA LYS A 172 -18.51 18.00 2.43
C LYS A 172 -19.88 18.47 1.94
N LYS A 173 -19.93 19.00 0.73
CA LYS A 173 -21.17 19.43 0.08
C LYS A 173 -22.08 18.25 -0.28
N VAL A 174 -21.52 17.04 -0.43
CA VAL A 174 -22.24 15.85 -0.86
C VAL A 174 -23.25 15.35 0.17
N ALA A 175 -22.91 15.40 1.46
CA ALA A 175 -23.77 14.98 2.56
C ALA A 175 -23.21 15.46 3.91
N ASP A 176 -24.09 15.61 4.89
CA ASP A 176 -23.78 16.21 6.20
C ASP A 176 -22.88 15.33 7.08
N ASN A 177 -22.93 14.02 6.86
CA ASN A 177 -22.14 13.01 7.58
C ASN A 177 -20.82 12.68 6.88
N PHE A 178 -20.45 13.43 5.85
CA PHE A 178 -19.20 13.26 5.12
C PHE A 178 -18.30 14.45 5.42
N TYR A 179 -17.08 14.19 5.88
CA TYR A 179 -16.11 15.21 6.25
C TYR A 179 -14.82 15.04 5.46
N GLY A 180 -14.21 16.17 5.12
CA GLY A 180 -12.80 16.24 4.72
C GLY A 180 -12.02 16.92 5.84
N CYS A 181 -10.99 16.24 6.33
CA CYS A 181 -10.19 16.70 7.46
C CYS A 181 -8.71 16.68 7.12
N TYR A 182 -7.97 17.69 7.55
CA TYR A 182 -6.52 17.71 7.39
C TYR A 182 -5.83 17.73 8.75
N GLY A 183 -4.81 16.87 8.88
CA GLY A 183 -3.93 16.79 10.03
C GLY A 183 -2.48 16.97 9.61
N LYS A 184 -1.74 17.80 10.34
CA LYS A 184 -0.29 17.90 10.16
C LYS A 184 0.39 16.67 10.76
N SER A 185 1.25 16.01 10.00
CA SER A 185 2.02 14.86 10.49
C SER A 185 3.02 15.30 11.56
N LYS A 186 3.34 14.37 12.47
CA LYS A 186 4.47 14.51 13.40
C LYS A 186 5.80 14.07 12.78
N GLU A 187 5.74 13.31 11.69
CA GLU A 187 6.92 12.84 10.98
C GLU A 187 7.61 14.01 10.25
N GLN A 188 8.93 14.05 10.34
CA GLN A 188 9.72 15.05 9.63
C GLN A 188 9.60 14.87 8.11
N ASP A 189 9.49 15.99 7.40
CA ASP A 189 9.37 16.05 5.94
C ASP A 189 8.14 15.34 5.37
N VAL A 190 7.09 15.17 6.18
CA VAL A 190 5.76 14.73 5.76
C VAL A 190 4.76 15.88 5.94
N ALA A 191 4.03 16.23 4.89
CA ALA A 191 3.09 17.35 4.90
C ALA A 191 1.89 17.10 5.83
N GLY A 192 1.39 15.86 5.87
CA GLY A 192 0.26 15.49 6.72
C GLY A 192 -0.57 14.37 6.15
N VAL A 193 -1.81 14.27 6.65
CA VAL A 193 -2.82 13.34 6.15
C VAL A 193 -4.12 14.10 5.88
N LEU A 194 -4.75 13.75 4.76
CA LEU A 194 -6.10 14.14 4.41
C LEU A 194 -7.04 12.97 4.71
N LEU A 195 -7.96 13.15 5.66
CA LEU A 195 -8.98 12.16 5.97
C LEU A 195 -10.28 12.47 5.27
N ASP A 196 -10.79 11.49 4.54
CA ASP A 196 -12.19 11.41 4.15
C ASP A 196 -12.92 10.55 5.18
N VAL A 197 -13.86 11.16 5.91
CA VAL A 197 -14.57 10.54 7.03
C VAL A 197 -16.05 10.46 6.71
N VAL A 198 -16.64 9.28 6.88
CA VAL A 198 -18.07 9.01 6.74
C VAL A 198 -18.61 8.61 8.11
N ALA A 199 -19.25 9.57 8.79
CA ALA A 199 -19.81 9.38 10.12
C ALA A 199 -21.27 8.89 10.07
N LEU A 200 -21.50 7.80 9.34
CA LEU A 200 -22.76 7.08 9.36
C LEU A 200 -22.63 5.88 10.30
N GLU A 201 -23.66 5.63 11.12
CA GLU A 201 -23.76 4.39 11.87
C GLU A 201 -23.85 3.21 10.88
N ASN A 202 -23.05 2.17 11.11
CA ASN A 202 -23.03 0.99 10.25
C ASN A 202 -24.41 0.33 10.30
N THR A 203 -25.13 0.32 9.17
CA THR A 203 -26.24 -0.60 8.99
C THR A 203 -25.69 -1.98 8.60
N VAL A 204 -26.45 -3.03 8.90
CA VAL A 204 -26.04 -4.44 8.67
C VAL A 204 -25.59 -4.70 7.22
N ASP A 205 -26.09 -3.90 6.27
CA ASP A 205 -25.83 -4.03 4.83
C ASP A 205 -24.74 -3.08 4.28
N ASN A 206 -24.36 -2.04 5.02
CA ASN A 206 -23.42 -1.02 4.54
C ASN A 206 -22.04 -1.24 5.14
N ARG A 207 -21.30 -2.19 4.58
CA ARG A 207 -19.87 -2.28 4.81
C ARG A 207 -19.17 -1.39 3.79
N PHE A 208 -18.84 -0.16 4.16
CA PHE A 208 -17.99 0.73 3.35
C PHE A 208 -16.85 1.25 4.21
N VAL A 209 -15.81 1.78 3.58
CA VAL A 209 -14.68 2.40 4.29
C VAL A 209 -15.14 3.69 4.96
N GLN A 210 -15.18 3.70 6.30
CA GLN A 210 -15.64 4.85 7.07
C GLN A 210 -14.58 5.95 7.17
N ILE A 211 -13.31 5.59 7.30
CA ILE A 211 -12.20 6.53 7.26
C ILE A 211 -11.19 6.08 6.22
N ARG A 212 -10.87 6.98 5.29
CA ARG A 212 -9.72 6.86 4.40
C ARG A 212 -8.76 8.02 4.67
N GLY A 213 -7.53 7.71 5.03
CA GLY A 213 -6.43 8.68 5.09
C GLY A 213 -5.57 8.63 3.83
N GLU A 214 -5.23 9.81 3.31
CA GLU A 214 -4.37 9.98 2.15
C GLU A 214 -3.21 10.93 2.50
N SER A 215 -1.97 10.47 2.31
CA SER A 215 -0.76 11.30 2.38
C SER A 215 -0.02 11.25 1.06
N TYR A 216 0.13 12.40 0.42
CA TYR A 216 0.86 12.60 -0.82
C TYR A 216 2.18 13.31 -0.52
N GLU A 217 3.30 12.62 -0.72
CA GLU A 217 4.61 13.11 -0.29
C GLU A 217 5.60 13.13 -1.47
N PRO A 218 5.59 14.18 -2.31
CA PRO A 218 6.39 14.25 -3.54
C PRO A 218 7.90 14.28 -3.31
N ASN A 219 8.34 14.68 -2.10
CA ASN A 219 9.76 14.82 -1.76
C ASN A 219 10.28 13.69 -0.85
N LYS A 220 9.43 12.76 -0.41
CA LYS A 220 9.83 11.63 0.45
C LYS A 220 9.76 10.34 -0.37
N TYR A 221 10.80 9.52 -0.25
CA TYR A 221 10.90 8.21 -0.91
C TYR A 221 10.57 8.22 -2.42
N GLY A 222 11.04 9.21 -3.16
CA GLY A 222 10.87 9.29 -4.61
C GLY A 222 9.47 9.69 -5.08
N GLY A 223 8.62 10.17 -4.17
CA GLY A 223 7.26 10.59 -4.46
C GLY A 223 6.25 9.46 -4.30
N ILE A 224 5.73 9.30 -3.08
CA ILE A 224 4.77 8.24 -2.74
C ILE A 224 3.41 8.80 -2.32
N TRP A 225 2.40 7.95 -2.48
CA TRP A 225 1.07 8.11 -1.93
C TRP A 225 0.83 7.00 -0.91
N VAL A 226 0.62 7.38 0.34
CA VAL A 226 0.19 6.48 1.41
C VAL A 226 -1.32 6.60 1.54
N GLN A 227 -2.03 5.48 1.36
CA GLN A 227 -3.44 5.36 1.66
C GLN A 227 -3.61 4.42 2.85
N TRP A 228 -4.47 4.78 3.80
CA TRP A 228 -4.89 3.87 4.85
C TRP A 228 -6.39 3.93 5.13
N GLU A 229 -6.96 2.82 5.57
CA GLU A 229 -8.40 2.65 5.76
C GLU A 229 -8.71 1.98 7.10
N THR A 230 -9.70 2.50 7.83
CA THR A 230 -10.10 1.96 9.16
C THR A 230 -11.55 2.33 9.52
N ASN A 231 -12.02 1.81 10.66
CA ASN A 231 -13.33 2.09 11.23
C ASN A 231 -13.40 3.51 11.84
N LEU A 232 -14.61 4.09 11.83
CA LEU A 232 -14.90 5.39 12.42
C LEU A 232 -14.47 5.53 13.90
N ASN A 233 -14.54 4.43 14.65
CA ASN A 233 -14.16 4.37 16.06
C ASN A 233 -12.69 4.68 16.32
N ASN A 234 -11.82 4.64 15.31
CA ASN A 234 -10.39 4.95 15.43
C ASN A 234 -10.02 6.36 14.96
N TRP A 235 -11.00 7.24 14.75
CA TRP A 235 -10.73 8.59 14.26
C TRP A 235 -9.79 9.37 15.19
N ASP A 236 -9.93 9.22 16.50
CA ASP A 236 -9.06 9.86 17.50
C ASP A 236 -7.61 9.35 17.46
N LYS A 237 -7.37 8.15 16.92
CA LYS A 237 -6.06 7.51 16.78
C LYS A 237 -5.31 7.89 15.47
N TRP A 238 -5.88 8.75 14.62
CA TRP A 238 -5.30 9.06 13.29
C TRP A 238 -3.81 9.43 13.33
N GLN A 239 -3.37 10.15 14.36
CA GLN A 239 -1.99 10.63 14.47
C GLN A 239 -1.03 9.51 14.89
N GLU A 240 -1.52 8.56 15.70
CA GLU A 240 -0.78 7.35 16.06
C GLU A 240 -0.60 6.46 14.83
N ILE A 241 -1.68 6.27 14.05
CA ILE A 241 -1.68 5.52 12.79
C ILE A 241 -0.67 6.12 11.80
N ASP A 242 -0.75 7.43 11.55
CA ASP A 242 0.18 8.14 10.66
C ASP A 242 1.63 7.95 11.11
N SER A 243 1.91 8.18 12.39
CA SER A 243 3.27 8.03 12.95
C SER A 243 3.79 6.59 12.83
N ALA A 244 2.93 5.59 13.06
CA ALA A 244 3.31 4.18 12.94
C ALA A 244 3.64 3.80 11.50
N ILE A 245 2.83 4.24 10.52
CA ILE A 245 3.09 3.98 9.10
C ILE A 245 4.45 4.56 8.70
N TRP A 246 4.71 5.83 9.01
CA TRP A 246 5.98 6.47 8.64
C TRP A 246 7.19 5.84 9.32
N ARG A 247 7.08 5.49 10.60
CA ARG A 247 8.11 4.78 11.35
C ARG A 247 8.45 3.43 10.71
N LEU A 248 7.43 2.65 10.32
CA LEU A 248 7.62 1.36 9.67
C LEU A 248 8.25 1.50 8.29
N LEU A 249 7.74 2.40 7.45
CA LEU A 249 8.33 2.69 6.13
C LEU A 249 9.79 3.13 6.25
N GLY A 250 10.11 3.98 7.23
CA GLY A 250 11.48 4.42 7.48
C GLY A 250 12.41 3.31 7.96
N THR A 251 11.89 2.34 8.72
CA THR A 251 12.70 1.22 9.23
C THR A 251 12.91 0.15 8.16
N TRP A 252 11.89 -0.12 7.34
CA TRP A 252 11.96 -1.11 6.27
C TRP A 252 12.70 -0.63 5.02
N ASN A 253 12.84 0.69 4.82
CA ASN A 253 13.50 1.20 3.64
C ASN A 253 15.00 0.90 3.64
N SER A 254 15.42 0.01 2.76
CA SER A 254 16.80 -0.37 2.50
C SER A 254 17.31 0.18 1.15
N ALA A 255 16.63 1.17 0.56
CA ALA A 255 17.11 1.78 -0.68
C ALA A 255 18.54 2.33 -0.51
N PRO A 256 19.40 2.21 -1.55
CA PRO A 256 20.74 2.80 -1.50
C PRO A 256 20.66 4.29 -1.16
N SER A 257 21.59 4.76 -0.33
CA SER A 257 21.72 6.20 -0.10
C SER A 257 21.99 6.90 -1.43
N PRO A 258 21.42 8.09 -1.70
CA PRO A 258 21.75 8.84 -2.89
C PRO A 258 23.27 9.01 -2.94
N GLN A 259 23.92 8.41 -3.93
CA GLN A 259 25.33 8.67 -4.16
C GLN A 259 25.44 10.18 -4.37
N LYS A 260 26.15 10.88 -3.47
CA LYS A 260 26.58 12.24 -3.76
C LYS A 260 27.40 12.11 -5.04
N LEU A 261 26.82 12.53 -6.16
CA LEU A 261 27.56 12.78 -7.38
C LEU A 261 28.64 13.81 -7.00
N THR A 262 29.83 13.32 -6.67
CA THR A 262 31.04 14.12 -6.65
C THR A 262 31.19 14.63 -8.07
N LYS A 263 30.88 15.92 -8.25
CA LYS A 263 31.20 16.68 -9.46
C LYS A 263 32.69 16.65 -9.72
#